data_AF-A0AAP9RDK1-F1
#
_entry.id   AF-A0AAP9RDK1-F1
#
_cell.length_a   1.000
_cell.length_b   1.000
_cell.length_c   1.000
_cell.angle_alpha   90.00
_cell.angle_beta   90.00
_cell.angle_gamma   90.00
#
_symmetry.space_group_name_H-M   'P 1'
#
loop_
_entity.id
_entity.type
_entity.pdbx_description
1 polymer ?
#
loop_
_entity_poly.entity_id
_entity_poly.type
_entity_poly.pdbx_seq_one_letter_code
_entity_poly.pdbx_strand_id
1 'polypeptide(L)'
;MSDLKDLKELTKAKEAQDRQEMQDKIIGRLSSIKRDGIDELIKYLLERTDYFIAPASTKFHSNFDGGLAFHSDNVVELMLQKNKQYSLGLSNDTIYLAGYLHDLCKCNLYEKTMRLKKDEMTGKWIGYASYEINETVPLGHGEKSVILLQQFVKLTLEECLMIRWHMGAYVPKDEYRDYNKAIEMYKSVLAFSNSDAEASHFLEEIREPQTYPIEEYNKFVKEKAMKTNK
;
A
#
# COMPACT_ATOMS: atom_id res chain seq x y z
N MET A 1 -29.36 -21.49 -4.65
CA MET A 1 -27.93 -21.84 -4.45
C MET A 1 -27.07 -21.54 -5.69
N SER A 2 -27.60 -21.62 -6.92
CA SER A 2 -26.92 -21.17 -8.16
C SER A 2 -26.60 -19.68 -8.14
N ASP A 3 -27.62 -18.84 -7.97
CA ASP A 3 -27.51 -17.37 -8.12
C ASP A 3 -26.51 -16.72 -7.17
N LEU A 4 -26.34 -17.26 -5.96
CA LEU A 4 -25.40 -16.73 -4.95
C LEU A 4 -23.93 -17.08 -5.27
N LYS A 5 -23.71 -18.21 -5.96
CA LYS A 5 -22.39 -18.63 -6.43
C LYS A 5 -22.00 -17.80 -7.65
N ASP A 6 -22.95 -17.58 -8.55
CA ASP A 6 -22.78 -16.77 -9.76
C ASP A 6 -22.47 -15.30 -9.39
N LEU A 7 -23.16 -14.74 -8.38
CA LEU A 7 -22.87 -13.40 -7.88
C LEU A 7 -21.47 -13.27 -7.28
N LYS A 8 -21.01 -14.24 -6.48
CA LYS A 8 -19.66 -14.23 -5.88
C LYS A 8 -18.56 -14.30 -6.93
N GLU A 9 -18.75 -15.10 -7.98
CA GLU A 9 -17.79 -15.19 -9.08
C GLU A 9 -17.78 -13.90 -9.90
N LEU A 10 -18.95 -13.26 -10.10
CA LEU A 10 -19.03 -11.95 -10.76
C LEU A 10 -18.30 -10.85 -9.97
N THR A 11 -18.45 -10.84 -8.64
CA THR A 11 -17.75 -9.90 -7.76
C THR A 11 -16.23 -10.07 -7.84
N LYS A 12 -15.74 -11.31 -7.77
CA LYS A 12 -14.30 -11.59 -7.90
C LYS A 12 -13.74 -11.20 -9.26
N ALA A 13 -14.51 -11.45 -10.34
CA ALA A 13 -14.11 -11.06 -11.68
C ALA A 13 -14.00 -9.54 -11.80
N LYS A 14 -14.94 -8.80 -11.20
CA LYS A 14 -14.90 -7.33 -11.16
C LYS A 14 -13.71 -6.82 -10.36
N GLU A 15 -13.44 -7.36 -9.18
CA GLU A 15 -12.26 -6.98 -8.38
C GLU A 15 -10.94 -7.27 -9.11
N ALA A 16 -10.86 -8.38 -9.85
CA ALA A 16 -9.69 -8.69 -10.67
C ALA A 16 -9.52 -7.70 -11.83
N GLN A 17 -10.62 -7.33 -12.48
CA GLN A 17 -10.60 -6.31 -13.53
C GLN A 17 -10.15 -4.95 -12.97
N ASP A 18 -10.71 -4.50 -11.84
CA ASP A 18 -10.36 -3.21 -11.23
C ASP A 18 -8.87 -3.16 -10.83
N ARG A 19 -8.32 -4.27 -10.32
CA ARG A 19 -6.88 -4.37 -10.05
C ARG A 19 -6.04 -4.31 -11.32
N GLN A 20 -6.47 -4.95 -12.40
CA GLN A 20 -5.75 -4.89 -13.68
C GLN A 20 -5.76 -3.47 -14.26
N GLU A 21 -6.92 -2.79 -14.23
CA GLU A 21 -7.04 -1.39 -14.67
C GLU A 21 -6.14 -0.45 -13.84
N MET A 22 -6.08 -0.66 -12.52
CA MET A 22 -5.17 0.08 -11.63
C MET A 22 -3.70 -0.19 -11.97
N GLN A 23 -3.34 -1.45 -12.18
CA GLN A 23 -1.99 -1.83 -12.58
C GLN A 23 -1.60 -1.14 -13.89
N ASP A 24 -2.44 -1.21 -14.92
CA ASP A 24 -2.18 -0.62 -16.22
C ASP A 24 -2.03 0.91 -16.13
N LYS A 25 -2.87 1.57 -15.31
CA LYS A 25 -2.77 3.02 -15.03
C LYS A 25 -1.42 3.39 -14.41
N ILE A 26 -1.03 2.69 -13.34
CA ILE A 26 0.21 2.97 -12.62
C ILE A 26 1.42 2.71 -13.50
N ILE A 27 1.47 1.55 -14.17
CA ILE A 27 2.55 1.21 -15.10
C ILE A 27 2.62 2.21 -16.24
N GLY A 28 1.49 2.60 -16.84
CA GLY A 28 1.46 3.61 -17.90
C GLY A 28 2.06 4.95 -17.46
N ARG A 29 1.79 5.39 -16.23
CA ARG A 29 2.37 6.62 -15.67
C ARG A 29 3.85 6.46 -15.32
N LEU A 30 4.27 5.35 -14.74
CA LEU A 30 5.68 5.09 -14.45
C LEU A 30 6.51 5.00 -15.75
N SER A 31 6.03 4.31 -16.79
CA SER A 31 6.69 4.20 -18.09
C SER A 31 6.82 5.54 -18.84
N SER A 32 6.07 6.56 -18.43
CA SER A 32 6.18 7.91 -19.00
C SER A 32 7.43 8.65 -18.52
N ILE A 33 7.99 8.25 -17.37
CA ILE A 33 9.18 8.85 -16.75
C ILE A 33 10.42 8.52 -17.60
N LYS A 34 11.21 9.55 -17.94
CA LYS A 34 12.42 9.41 -18.78
C LYS A 34 13.69 9.44 -17.93
N ARG A 35 13.83 8.46 -17.04
CA ARG A 35 15.00 8.27 -16.18
C ARG A 35 15.54 6.86 -16.32
N ASP A 36 16.85 6.72 -16.25
CA ASP A 36 17.51 5.42 -16.25
C ASP A 36 17.00 4.56 -15.09
N GLY A 37 16.74 3.27 -15.36
CA GLY A 37 16.31 2.28 -14.38
C GLY A 37 14.79 2.16 -14.16
N ILE A 38 13.97 2.95 -14.84
CA ILE A 38 12.50 2.88 -14.71
C ILE A 38 11.94 1.55 -15.22
N ASP A 39 12.46 1.02 -16.32
CA ASP A 39 11.99 -0.25 -16.89
C ASP A 39 12.31 -1.42 -15.94
N GLU A 40 13.51 -1.41 -15.34
CA GLU A 40 13.93 -2.38 -14.34
C GLU A 40 13.10 -2.28 -13.06
N LEU A 41 12.76 -1.06 -12.63
CA LEU A 41 11.88 -0.81 -11.50
C LEU A 41 10.47 -1.36 -11.75
N ILE A 42 9.89 -1.08 -12.92
CA ILE A 42 8.58 -1.62 -13.32
C ILE A 42 8.62 -3.15 -13.33
N LYS A 43 9.67 -3.74 -13.89
CA LYS A 43 9.86 -5.19 -13.87
C LYS A 43 9.94 -5.74 -12.45
N TYR A 44 10.65 -5.04 -11.55
CA TYR A 44 10.71 -5.41 -10.13
C TYR A 44 9.32 -5.40 -9.48
N LEU A 45 8.49 -4.39 -9.74
CA LEU A 45 7.11 -4.35 -9.22
C LEU A 45 6.23 -5.48 -9.74
N LEU A 46 6.40 -5.87 -11.00
CA LEU A 46 5.57 -6.89 -11.63
C LEU A 46 5.99 -8.32 -11.27
N GLU A 47 7.29 -8.57 -11.12
CA GLU A 47 7.84 -9.92 -11.03
C GLU A 47 8.38 -10.30 -9.65
N ARG A 48 8.71 -9.32 -8.80
CA ARG A 48 9.43 -9.55 -7.54
C ARG A 48 8.67 -9.06 -6.31
N THR A 49 7.60 -8.33 -6.49
CA THR A 49 6.75 -7.86 -5.39
C THR A 49 5.31 -8.26 -5.58
N ASP A 50 4.54 -8.10 -4.51
CA ASP A 50 3.09 -8.20 -4.50
C ASP A 50 2.42 -6.82 -4.57
N TYR A 51 3.09 -5.76 -5.06
CA TYR A 51 2.62 -4.36 -4.97
C TYR A 51 1.15 -4.15 -5.42
N PHE A 52 0.74 -4.80 -6.52
CA PHE A 52 -0.62 -4.69 -7.07
C PHE A 52 -1.66 -5.61 -6.39
N ILE A 53 -1.24 -6.41 -5.41
CA ILE A 53 -2.06 -7.39 -4.68
C ILE A 53 -2.04 -7.10 -3.17
N ALA A 54 -0.97 -6.52 -2.64
CA ALA A 54 -0.82 -6.22 -1.23
C ALA A 54 -1.91 -5.26 -0.72
N PRO A 55 -2.36 -5.42 0.54
CA PRO A 55 -3.17 -4.40 1.20
C PRO A 55 -2.29 -3.19 1.56
N ALA A 56 -2.90 -2.00 1.71
CA ALA A 56 -2.17 -0.84 2.24
C ALA A 56 -1.93 -0.97 3.76
N SER A 57 -2.83 -1.68 4.45
CA SER A 57 -2.80 -1.89 5.89
C SER A 57 -3.42 -3.22 6.29
N THR A 58 -2.99 -3.78 7.43
CA THR A 58 -3.59 -5.02 7.98
C THR A 58 -5.02 -4.83 8.48
N LYS A 59 -5.37 -3.62 8.92
CA LYS A 59 -6.64 -3.32 9.61
C LYS A 59 -7.18 -1.90 9.38
N PHE A 60 -6.36 -1.01 8.84
CA PHE A 60 -6.75 0.38 8.57
C PHE A 60 -7.08 0.55 7.07
N HIS A 61 -7.20 1.77 6.58
CA HIS A 61 -7.52 2.12 5.18
C HIS A 61 -7.00 1.12 4.13
N SER A 62 -7.84 0.80 3.13
CA SER A 62 -7.49 -0.07 2.01
C SER A 62 -6.92 -1.44 2.44
N ASN A 63 -7.53 -2.07 3.44
CA ASN A 63 -7.17 -3.39 4.00
C ASN A 63 -7.60 -4.59 3.14
N PHE A 64 -7.56 -4.47 1.82
CA PHE A 64 -8.02 -5.48 0.87
C PHE A 64 -6.97 -5.73 -0.22
N ASP A 65 -7.13 -6.81 -0.99
CA ASP A 65 -6.22 -7.16 -2.09
C ASP A 65 -6.15 -6.03 -3.14
N GLY A 66 -4.96 -5.50 -3.38
CA GLY A 66 -4.71 -4.36 -4.28
C GLY A 66 -4.86 -2.99 -3.62
N GLY A 67 -5.11 -2.95 -2.31
CA GLY A 67 -5.26 -1.72 -1.54
C GLY A 67 -4.01 -0.85 -1.54
N LEU A 68 -2.81 -1.42 -1.62
CA LEU A 68 -1.56 -0.65 -1.69
C LEU A 68 -1.46 0.20 -2.96
N ALA A 69 -1.77 -0.39 -4.11
CA ALA A 69 -1.80 0.31 -5.39
C ALA A 69 -2.91 1.37 -5.43
N PHE A 70 -4.10 1.03 -4.90
CA PHE A 70 -5.23 1.97 -4.80
C PHE A 70 -4.88 3.19 -3.94
N HIS A 71 -4.30 2.96 -2.76
CA HIS A 71 -3.82 4.01 -1.87
C HIS A 71 -2.81 4.93 -2.56
N SER A 72 -1.79 4.33 -3.17
CA SER A 72 -0.72 5.09 -3.84
C SER A 72 -1.23 5.95 -5.00
N ASP A 73 -2.25 5.48 -5.74
CA ASP A 73 -2.91 6.28 -6.78
C ASP A 73 -3.71 7.46 -6.20
N ASN A 74 -4.45 7.26 -5.10
CA ASN A 74 -5.12 8.37 -4.41
C ASN A 74 -4.12 9.46 -3.96
N VAL A 75 -2.98 9.06 -3.41
CA VAL A 75 -1.90 9.99 -3.03
C VAL A 75 -1.38 10.77 -4.23
N VAL A 76 -1.16 10.10 -5.38
CA VAL A 76 -0.76 10.76 -6.63
C VAL A 76 -1.80 11.77 -7.10
N GLU A 77 -3.08 11.41 -7.13
CA GLU A 77 -4.15 12.31 -7.58
C GLU A 77 -4.27 13.55 -6.68
N LEU A 78 -4.23 13.38 -5.36
CA LEU A 78 -4.21 14.49 -4.41
C LEU A 78 -2.96 15.36 -4.58
N MET A 79 -1.80 14.74 -4.80
CA MET A 79 -0.56 15.48 -4.99
C MET A 79 -0.54 16.28 -6.30
N LEU A 80 -1.11 15.76 -7.40
CA LEU A 80 -1.30 16.51 -8.64
C LEU A 80 -2.19 17.75 -8.42
N GLN A 81 -3.27 17.60 -7.67
CA GLN A 81 -4.16 18.72 -7.33
C GLN A 81 -3.45 19.77 -6.48
N LYS A 82 -2.75 19.35 -5.41
CA LYS A 82 -2.01 20.23 -4.51
C LYS A 82 -0.82 20.92 -5.18
N ASN A 83 -0.12 20.22 -6.07
CA ASN A 83 0.97 20.80 -6.86
C ASN A 83 0.47 22.00 -7.68
N LYS A 84 -0.73 21.88 -8.28
CA LYS A 84 -1.38 22.99 -8.99
C LYS A 84 -1.88 24.08 -8.04
N GLN A 85 -2.60 23.70 -6.99
CA GLN A 85 -3.23 24.64 -6.05
C GLN A 85 -2.21 25.53 -5.32
N TYR A 86 -1.12 24.93 -4.86
CA TYR A 86 -0.08 25.63 -4.10
C TYR A 86 1.11 26.05 -4.98
N SER A 87 1.07 25.78 -6.29
CA SER A 87 2.15 26.09 -7.24
C SER A 87 3.51 25.56 -6.79
N LEU A 88 3.56 24.29 -6.37
CA LEU A 88 4.78 23.68 -5.81
C LEU A 88 5.88 23.47 -6.86
N GLY A 89 5.55 23.53 -8.16
CA GLY A 89 6.51 23.46 -9.24
C GLY A 89 7.09 22.06 -9.49
N LEU A 90 6.47 21.02 -8.94
CA LEU A 90 6.91 19.63 -9.14
C LEU A 90 6.57 19.15 -10.55
N SER A 91 7.47 18.37 -11.13
CA SER A 91 7.19 17.63 -12.36
C SER A 91 6.24 16.45 -12.08
N ASN A 92 5.53 15.99 -13.12
CA ASN A 92 4.75 14.76 -13.02
C ASN A 92 5.64 13.56 -12.69
N ASP A 93 6.86 13.51 -13.22
CA ASP A 93 7.83 12.46 -12.92
C ASP A 93 8.12 12.35 -11.42
N THR A 94 8.37 13.47 -10.74
CA THR A 94 8.59 13.50 -9.29
C THR A 94 7.35 13.06 -8.52
N ILE A 95 6.16 13.52 -8.93
CA ILE A 95 4.91 13.14 -8.27
C ILE A 95 4.61 11.64 -8.45
N TYR A 96 4.80 11.10 -9.66
CA TYR A 96 4.58 9.69 -9.94
C TYR A 96 5.61 8.81 -9.23
N LEU A 97 6.89 9.19 -9.26
CA LEU A 97 7.94 8.40 -8.63
C LEU A 97 7.79 8.38 -7.11
N ALA A 98 7.55 9.53 -6.47
CA ALA A 98 7.33 9.58 -5.02
C ALA A 98 5.97 8.97 -4.63
N GLY A 99 4.89 9.35 -5.32
CA GLY A 99 3.52 8.94 -4.99
C GLY A 99 3.29 7.44 -5.14
N TYR A 100 3.67 6.83 -6.26
CA TYR A 100 3.45 5.39 -6.44
C TYR A 100 4.35 4.52 -5.58
N LEU A 101 5.49 5.04 -5.12
CA LEU A 101 6.53 4.18 -4.55
C LEU A 101 6.93 4.56 -3.12
N HIS A 102 6.25 5.54 -2.50
CA HIS A 102 6.55 5.93 -1.12
C HIS A 102 6.43 4.77 -0.13
N ASP A 103 5.52 3.83 -0.41
CA ASP A 103 5.17 2.69 0.42
C ASP A 103 5.77 1.35 -0.07
N LEU A 104 6.82 1.35 -0.91
CA LEU A 104 7.46 0.11 -1.35
C LEU A 104 7.98 -0.77 -0.20
N CYS A 105 8.19 -0.20 0.98
CA CYS A 105 8.49 -0.94 2.21
C CYS A 105 7.42 -1.98 2.60
N LYS A 106 6.16 -1.80 2.15
CA LYS A 106 5.01 -2.69 2.39
C LYS A 106 4.93 -3.88 1.42
N CYS A 107 5.69 -3.85 0.34
CA CYS A 107 5.79 -4.98 -0.59
C CYS A 107 6.35 -6.22 0.10
N ASN A 108 5.69 -7.36 -0.10
CA ASN A 108 5.98 -8.67 0.49
C ASN A 108 6.02 -8.66 2.03
N LEU A 109 5.40 -7.66 2.67
CA LEU A 109 5.41 -7.49 4.12
C LEU A 109 4.27 -8.26 4.79
N TYR A 110 3.14 -8.41 4.09
CA TYR A 110 1.90 -8.91 4.68
C TYR A 110 1.62 -10.35 4.27
N GLU A 111 1.44 -11.21 5.28
CA GLU A 111 1.00 -12.58 5.06
C GLU A 111 -0.48 -12.74 5.37
N LYS A 112 -1.23 -13.34 4.44
CA LYS A 112 -2.63 -13.71 4.67
C LYS A 112 -2.72 -14.74 5.78
N THR A 113 -3.57 -14.46 6.76
CA THR A 113 -3.81 -15.33 7.92
C THR A 113 -5.30 -15.41 8.23
N MET A 114 -5.67 -16.29 9.17
CA MET A 114 -7.02 -16.31 9.74
C MET A 114 -6.95 -16.17 11.25
N ARG A 115 -7.88 -15.40 11.82
CA ARG A 115 -8.03 -15.20 13.27
C ARG A 115 -9.42 -15.61 13.72
N LEU A 116 -9.59 -15.79 15.03
CA LEU A 116 -10.88 -16.13 15.63
C LEU A 116 -11.54 -14.90 16.24
N LYS A 117 -12.85 -14.78 16.03
CA LYS A 117 -13.72 -13.89 16.81
C LYS A 117 -14.99 -14.64 17.21
N LYS A 118 -15.66 -14.15 18.25
CA LYS A 118 -16.96 -14.67 18.65
C LYS A 118 -18.04 -13.92 17.86
N ASP A 119 -18.90 -14.66 17.19
CA ASP A 119 -20.06 -14.10 16.50
C ASP A 119 -21.05 -13.56 17.53
N GLU A 120 -21.41 -12.28 17.40
CA GLU A 120 -22.25 -11.59 18.40
C GLU A 120 -23.70 -12.11 18.41
N MET A 121 -24.20 -12.58 17.27
CA MET A 121 -25.57 -13.07 17.14
C MET A 121 -25.76 -14.49 17.65
N THR A 122 -24.81 -15.37 17.35
CA THR A 122 -24.90 -16.81 17.62
C THR A 122 -24.05 -17.26 18.81
N GLY A 123 -23.12 -16.42 19.26
CA GLY A 123 -22.17 -16.75 20.32
C GLY A 123 -21.12 -17.81 19.93
N LYS A 124 -21.09 -18.25 18.66
CA LYS A 124 -20.15 -19.25 18.17
C LYS A 124 -18.83 -18.62 17.76
N TRP A 125 -17.75 -19.40 17.82
CA TRP A 125 -16.47 -18.98 17.27
C TRP A 125 -16.51 -19.07 15.75
N ILE A 126 -16.07 -18.01 15.08
CA ILE A 126 -15.93 -17.93 13.63
C ILE A 126 -14.51 -17.48 13.27
N GLY A 127 -14.01 -17.97 12.14
CA GLY A 127 -12.78 -17.49 11.55
C GLY A 127 -13.02 -16.18 10.78
N TYR A 128 -12.02 -15.32 10.69
CA TYR A 128 -12.02 -14.18 9.77
C TYR A 128 -10.65 -14.02 9.10
N ALA A 129 -10.64 -13.64 7.83
CA ALA A 129 -9.43 -13.31 7.09
C ALA A 129 -8.74 -12.09 7.70
N SER A 130 -7.41 -12.13 7.80
CA SER A 130 -6.61 -11.03 8.30
C SER A 130 -5.22 -11.05 7.67
N TYR A 131 -4.40 -10.07 7.99
CA TYR A 131 -3.01 -10.00 7.59
C TYR A 131 -2.11 -9.94 8.83
N GLU A 132 -0.99 -10.64 8.75
CA GLU A 132 0.10 -10.56 9.72
C GLU A 132 1.31 -9.89 9.08
N ILE A 133 2.00 -9.05 9.86
CA ILE A 133 3.23 -8.39 9.43
C ILE A 133 4.37 -9.39 9.61
N ASN A 134 5.11 -9.66 8.53
CA ASN A 134 6.33 -10.44 8.53
C ASN A 134 7.52 -9.55 8.15
N GLU A 135 7.87 -8.59 9.01
CA GLU A 135 9.06 -7.75 8.81
C GLU A 135 10.29 -8.48 9.34
N THR A 136 11.24 -8.75 8.46
CA THR A 136 12.51 -9.40 8.81
C THR A 136 13.69 -8.42 8.72
N VAL A 137 13.48 -7.24 8.13
CA VAL A 137 14.53 -6.28 7.82
C VAL A 137 14.26 -4.94 8.54
N PRO A 138 15.04 -4.59 9.58
CA PRO A 138 14.78 -3.42 10.43
C PRO A 138 15.35 -2.12 9.81
N LEU A 139 14.88 -1.73 8.63
CA LEU A 139 15.37 -0.53 7.91
C LEU A 139 14.59 0.76 8.21
N GLY A 140 13.41 0.67 8.81
CA GLY A 140 12.48 1.80 8.94
C GLY A 140 11.49 1.87 7.77
N HIS A 141 10.41 2.64 7.93
CA HIS A 141 9.30 2.64 6.97
C HIS A 141 9.64 3.41 5.69
N GLY A 142 9.87 4.73 5.80
CA GLY A 142 10.22 5.57 4.66
C GLY A 142 11.64 5.33 4.13
N GLU A 143 12.61 5.02 4.99
CA GLU A 143 13.99 4.74 4.58
C GLU A 143 14.07 3.50 3.71
N LYS A 144 13.35 2.43 4.07
CA LYS A 144 13.35 1.18 3.30
C LYS A 144 12.86 1.45 1.88
N SER A 145 11.80 2.23 1.71
CA SER A 145 11.35 2.66 0.38
C SER A 145 12.44 3.43 -0.34
N VAL A 146 13.02 4.50 0.25
CA VAL A 146 14.10 5.29 -0.38
C VAL A 146 15.28 4.39 -0.81
N ILE A 147 15.74 3.50 0.07
CA ILE A 147 16.87 2.59 -0.18
C ILE A 147 16.57 1.66 -1.36
N LEU A 148 15.37 1.08 -1.40
CA LEU A 148 14.92 0.19 -2.48
C LEU A 148 14.83 0.94 -3.81
N LEU A 149 14.16 2.09 -3.87
CA LEU A 149 14.04 2.88 -5.09
C LEU A 149 15.40 3.29 -5.65
N GLN A 150 16.33 3.70 -4.77
CA GLN A 150 17.68 4.13 -5.16
C GLN A 150 18.51 3.03 -5.84
N GLN A 151 18.11 1.75 -5.75
CA GLN A 151 18.76 0.67 -6.50
C GLN A 151 18.42 0.70 -8.00
N PHE A 152 17.36 1.40 -8.38
CA PHE A 152 16.87 1.47 -9.75
C PHE A 152 17.04 2.88 -10.31
N VAL A 153 16.51 3.89 -9.61
CA VAL A 153 16.47 5.27 -10.07
C VAL A 153 17.18 6.17 -9.07
N LYS A 154 18.08 7.03 -9.56
CA LYS A 154 18.75 8.03 -8.72
C LYS A 154 17.76 9.09 -8.28
N LEU A 155 17.32 9.07 -7.02
CA LEU A 155 16.37 10.04 -6.48
C LEU A 155 16.99 11.42 -6.27
N THR A 156 16.17 12.47 -6.41
CA THR A 156 16.53 13.81 -5.94
C THR A 156 16.37 13.89 -4.42
N LEU A 157 16.98 14.90 -3.79
CA LEU A 157 16.81 15.11 -2.35
C LEU A 157 15.35 15.37 -1.96
N GLU A 158 14.62 16.13 -2.78
CA GLU A 158 13.20 16.40 -2.55
C GLU A 158 12.36 15.12 -2.61
N GLU A 159 12.59 14.26 -3.61
CA GLU A 159 11.93 12.94 -3.71
C GLU A 159 12.24 12.06 -2.50
N CYS A 160 13.52 12.00 -2.08
CA CYS A 160 13.92 11.26 -0.88
C CYS A 160 13.20 11.78 0.38
N LEU A 161 13.07 13.09 0.54
CA LEU A 161 12.42 13.69 1.72
C LEU A 161 10.90 13.50 1.68
N MET A 162 10.26 13.63 0.53
CA MET A 162 8.83 13.33 0.37
C MET A 162 8.54 11.88 0.76
N ILE A 163 9.34 10.92 0.27
CA ILE A 163 9.17 9.50 0.58
C ILE A 163 9.52 9.21 2.03
N ARG A 164 10.65 9.70 2.56
CA ARG A 164 11.04 9.42 3.95
C ARG A 164 9.98 9.92 4.94
N TRP A 165 9.45 11.11 4.70
CA TRP A 165 8.56 11.80 5.63
C TRP A 165 7.07 11.69 5.27
N HIS A 166 6.67 10.76 4.42
CA HIS A 166 5.27 10.60 3.99
C HIS A 166 4.31 10.41 5.18
N MET A 167 4.73 9.68 6.22
CA MET A 167 3.94 9.47 7.44
C MET A 167 3.67 10.75 8.25
N GLY A 168 4.34 11.86 7.94
CA GLY A 168 4.10 13.18 8.54
C GLY A 168 4.01 13.17 10.07
N ALA A 169 2.85 13.55 10.61
CA ALA A 169 2.61 13.63 12.06
C ALA A 169 2.60 12.26 12.79
N TYR A 170 2.66 11.14 12.06
CA TYR A 170 2.71 9.79 12.63
C TYR A 170 4.15 9.28 12.88
N VAL A 171 5.18 10.05 12.51
CA VAL A 171 6.56 9.72 12.87
C VAL A 171 6.79 9.85 14.39
N PRO A 172 7.82 9.20 14.97
CA PRO A 172 8.18 9.38 16.37
C PRO A 172 8.40 10.85 16.75
N LYS A 173 8.01 11.23 17.97
CA LYS A 173 8.05 12.64 18.43
C LYS A 173 9.46 13.24 18.41
N ASP A 174 10.48 12.43 18.64
CA ASP A 174 11.89 12.80 18.59
C ASP A 174 12.36 13.15 17.17
N GLU A 175 11.64 12.70 16.14
CA GLU A 175 11.93 13.01 14.73
C GLU A 175 11.23 14.30 14.24
N TYR A 176 10.33 14.90 15.03
CA TYR A 176 9.56 16.09 14.60
C TYR A 176 10.45 17.25 14.19
N ARG A 177 11.63 17.39 14.80
CA ARG A 177 12.58 18.44 14.43
C ARG A 177 13.05 18.27 12.98
N ASP A 178 13.42 17.06 12.60
CA ASP A 178 13.95 16.77 11.27
C ASP A 178 12.84 16.76 10.21
N TYR A 179 11.64 16.29 10.58
CA TYR A 179 10.45 16.43 9.75
C TYR A 179 10.13 17.90 9.43
N ASN A 180 10.08 18.76 10.45
CA ASN A 180 9.84 20.20 10.24
C ASN A 180 10.94 20.86 9.40
N LYS A 181 12.20 20.47 9.61
CA LYS A 181 13.31 20.93 8.79
C LYS A 181 13.17 20.50 7.31
N ALA A 182 12.67 19.29 7.05
CA ALA A 182 12.38 18.84 5.69
C ALA A 182 11.28 19.69 5.03
N ILE A 183 10.23 20.06 5.78
CA ILE A 183 9.16 20.97 5.31
C ILE A 183 9.68 22.40 5.04
N GLU A 184 10.61 22.88 5.86
CA GLU A 184 11.27 24.17 5.64
C GLU A 184 12.09 24.16 4.34
N MET A 185 12.77 23.04 4.04
CA MET A 185 13.55 22.86 2.82
C MET A 185 12.66 22.71 1.58
N TYR A 186 11.62 21.88 1.66
CA TYR A 186 10.71 21.58 0.56
C TYR A 186 9.27 21.51 1.06
N LYS A 187 8.43 22.47 0.61
CA LYS A 187 7.00 22.53 0.98
C LYS A 187 6.20 21.34 0.44
N SER A 188 6.71 20.68 -0.60
CA SER A 188 6.20 19.43 -1.14
C SER A 188 6.13 18.32 -0.09
N VAL A 189 7.03 18.29 0.90
CA VAL A 189 7.02 17.29 1.98
C VAL A 189 5.71 17.36 2.78
N LEU A 190 5.30 18.56 3.20
CA LEU A 190 4.03 18.75 3.92
C LEU A 190 2.82 18.45 3.04
N ALA A 191 2.85 18.89 1.78
CA ALA A 191 1.77 18.63 0.85
C ALA A 191 1.60 17.11 0.61
N PHE A 192 2.71 16.39 0.47
CA PHE A 192 2.76 14.96 0.23
C PHE A 192 2.27 14.18 1.45
N SER A 193 2.79 14.46 2.64
CA SER A 193 2.35 13.78 3.87
C SER A 193 0.87 14.03 4.18
N ASN A 194 0.36 15.22 3.84
CA ASN A 194 -1.07 15.50 3.95
C ASN A 194 -1.86 14.74 2.89
N SER A 195 -1.34 14.54 1.68
CA SER A 195 -2.02 13.74 0.65
C SER A 195 -2.11 12.27 1.05
N ASP A 196 -1.05 11.72 1.65
CA ASP A 196 -1.05 10.39 2.26
C ASP A 196 -2.14 10.27 3.33
N ALA A 197 -2.12 11.19 4.32
CA ALA A 197 -3.13 11.20 5.37
C ALA A 197 -4.57 11.40 4.83
N GLU A 198 -4.77 12.32 3.88
CA GLU A 198 -6.08 12.58 3.27
C GLU A 198 -6.59 11.39 2.46
N ALA A 199 -5.72 10.69 1.73
CA ALA A 199 -6.09 9.46 1.02
C ALA A 199 -6.66 8.43 2.02
N SER A 200 -5.90 8.13 3.08
CA SER A 200 -6.30 7.16 4.10
C SER A 200 -7.57 7.55 4.87
N HIS A 201 -7.84 8.83 5.09
CA HIS A 201 -8.94 9.29 5.97
C HIS A 201 -10.18 9.77 5.23
N PHE A 202 -10.05 10.28 4.00
CA PHE A 202 -11.17 10.87 3.26
C PHE A 202 -11.61 10.03 2.06
N LEU A 203 -10.68 9.32 1.42
CA LEU A 203 -10.96 8.63 0.15
C LEU A 203 -11.08 7.11 0.30
N GLU A 204 -10.53 6.56 1.38
CA GLU A 204 -10.36 5.13 1.57
C GLU A 204 -11.27 4.58 2.65
N GLU A 205 -11.73 3.36 2.42
CA GLU A 205 -12.62 2.64 3.33
C GLU A 205 -11.90 1.46 3.96
N ILE A 206 -12.41 1.06 5.14
CA ILE A 206 -12.04 -0.20 5.79
C ILE A 206 -13.09 -1.23 5.37
N ARG A 207 -12.64 -2.30 4.70
CA ARG A 207 -13.52 -3.41 4.35
C ARG A 207 -13.59 -4.40 5.50
N GLU A 208 -14.81 -4.82 5.83
CA GLU A 208 -15.02 -5.89 6.81
C GLU A 208 -14.36 -7.18 6.31
N PRO A 209 -13.57 -7.87 7.17
CA PRO A 209 -12.89 -9.08 6.76
C PRO A 209 -13.89 -10.19 6.47
N GLN A 210 -13.63 -10.95 5.41
CA GLN A 210 -14.42 -12.14 5.10
C GLN A 210 -14.39 -13.11 6.28
N THR A 211 -15.57 -13.56 6.70
CA THR A 211 -15.75 -14.55 7.77
C THR A 211 -15.90 -15.96 7.22
N TYR A 212 -15.47 -16.93 8.01
CA TYR A 212 -15.48 -18.35 7.65
C TYR A 212 -16.00 -19.21 8.83
N PRO A 213 -16.68 -20.33 8.53
CA PRO A 213 -17.01 -21.33 9.54
C PRO A 213 -15.76 -21.82 10.30
N ILE A 214 -15.96 -22.29 11.53
CA ILE A 214 -14.87 -22.77 12.40
C ILE A 214 -14.13 -23.97 11.78
N GLU A 215 -14.82 -24.76 10.97
CA GLU A 215 -14.26 -25.91 10.25
C GLU A 215 -13.19 -25.48 9.24
N GLU A 216 -13.46 -24.39 8.50
CA GLU A 216 -12.51 -23.82 7.53
C GLU A 216 -11.29 -23.21 8.22
N TYR A 217 -11.51 -22.52 9.35
CA TYR A 217 -10.42 -22.03 10.20
C TYR A 217 -9.53 -23.19 10.68
N ASN A 218 -10.14 -24.25 11.21
CA ASN A 218 -9.39 -25.42 11.72
C ASN A 218 -8.59 -26.10 10.61
N LYS A 219 -9.12 -26.14 9.38
CA LYS A 219 -8.40 -26.64 8.20
C LYS A 219 -7.19 -25.76 7.89
N PHE A 220 -7.38 -24.44 7.82
CA PHE A 220 -6.30 -23.48 7.58
C PHE A 220 -5.16 -23.63 8.61
N VAL A 221 -5.48 -23.74 9.91
CA VAL A 221 -4.47 -23.89 10.98
C VAL A 221 -3.68 -25.19 10.81
N LYS A 222 -4.35 -26.31 10.50
CA LYS A 222 -3.67 -27.59 10.25
C LYS A 222 -2.73 -27.50 9.05
N GLU A 223 -3.16 -26.89 7.96
CA GLU A 223 -2.33 -26.71 6.76
C GLU A 223 -1.12 -25.80 7.02
N LYS A 224 -1.31 -24.70 7.78
CA LYS A 224 -0.22 -23.80 8.18
C LYS A 224 0.82 -24.57 9.02
N ALA A 225 0.38 -25.33 10.03
CA ALA A 225 1.27 -26.13 10.87
C ALA A 225 2.06 -27.21 10.10
N MET A 226 1.45 -27.81 9.07
CA MET A 226 2.15 -28.78 8.21
C MET A 226 3.23 -28.14 7.34
N LYS A 227 3.07 -26.86 6.96
CA LYS A 227 4.09 -26.13 6.17
C LYS A 227 5.27 -25.66 7.03
N THR A 228 5.05 -25.34 8.30
CA THR A 228 6.11 -24.89 9.22
C THR A 228 7.01 -26.03 9.72
N ASN A 229 6.55 -27.29 9.62
CA ASN A 229 7.29 -28.49 10.05
C ASN A 229 8.08 -29.17 8.91
N LYS A 230 8.26 -28.51 7.76
CA LYS A 230 9.12 -28.95 6.65
C LYS A 230 10.28 -28.00 6.49
#